data_AF-A0A8J3HKM3-F1
#
_entry.id   AF-A0A8J3HKM3-F1
#
_cell.length_a   1.000
_cell.length_b   1.000
_cell.length_c   1.000
_cell.angle_alpha   90.00
_cell.angle_beta   90.00
_cell.angle_gamma   90.00
#
_symmetry.space_group_name_H-M   'P 1'
#
loop_
_entity.id
_entity.type
_entity.pdbx_description
1 polymer ?
#
loop_
_entity_poly.entity_id
_entity_poly.type
_entity_poly.pdbx_seq_one_letter_code
_entity_poly.pdbx_strand_id
1 'polypeptide(L)' 'MQEHERRRHRGRDDDSDDHDLERGLRGLIGPGASQISLSAAMRARDAARPTAEDLARAEAELEIVRRGWVPRDPLR' A
#
# COMPACT_ATOMS: atom_id res chain seq x y z
N MET A 1 -3.96 -13.88 49.65
CA MET A 1 -4.40 -14.33 48.31
C MET A 1 -4.37 -13.13 47.37
N GLN A 2 -3.16 -12.68 46.98
CA GLN A 2 -2.93 -11.50 46.13
C GLN A 2 -1.80 -11.84 45.15
N GLU A 3 -1.96 -12.89 44.35
CA GLU A 3 -0.89 -13.35 43.43
C GLU A 3 -1.38 -13.73 42.04
N HIS A 4 -2.69 -13.74 41.78
CA HIS A 4 -3.25 -14.20 40.50
C HIS A 4 -3.51 -13.11 39.45
N GLU A 5 -3.35 -11.82 39.78
CA GLU A 5 -3.61 -10.72 38.83
C GLU A 5 -2.37 -10.26 38.04
N ARG A 6 -1.15 -10.66 38.44
CA ARG A 6 0.10 -10.21 37.79
C ARG A 6 0.57 -11.11 36.64
N ARG A 7 -0.32 -11.90 36.04
CA ARG A 7 0.04 -12.86 34.97
C ARG A 7 -0.76 -12.70 33.67
N ARG A 8 -1.58 -11.63 33.53
CA ARG A 8 -2.37 -11.38 32.32
C ARG A 8 -1.94 -10.12 31.54
N HIS A 9 -0.71 -9.66 31.73
CA HIS A 9 -0.23 -8.43 31.08
C HIS A 9 1.20 -8.53 30.52
N ARG A 10 1.71 -9.74 30.28
CA ARG A 10 3.10 -9.94 29.83
C ARG A 10 3.20 -10.72 28.51
N GLY A 11 2.24 -10.52 27.60
CA GLY A 11 2.20 -11.26 26.33
C GLY A 11 1.56 -10.49 25.18
N ARG A 12 1.50 -9.15 25.27
CA ARG A 12 0.94 -8.31 24.20
C ARG A 12 1.95 -7.37 23.56
N ASP A 13 3.10 -7.16 24.19
CA ASP A 13 4.09 -6.18 23.73
C ASP A 13 5.21 -6.81 22.87
N ASP A 14 5.41 -8.14 22.95
CA ASP A 14 6.48 -8.86 22.25
C ASP A 14 6.18 -9.09 20.75
N ASP A 15 4.89 -9.32 20.42
CA ASP A 15 4.40 -9.57 19.05
C ASP A 15 4.44 -8.30 18.18
N SER A 16 4.26 -7.13 18.80
CA SER A 16 4.34 -5.82 18.13
C SER A 16 5.77 -5.48 17.70
N ASP A 17 6.77 -5.80 18.51
CA ASP A 17 8.17 -5.47 18.24
C ASP A 17 8.73 -6.32 17.08
N ASP A 18 8.32 -7.60 17.01
CA ASP A 18 8.72 -8.52 15.93
C ASP A 18 8.07 -8.14 14.59
N HIS A 19 6.81 -7.70 14.60
CA HIS A 19 6.14 -7.13 13.44
C HIS A 19 6.76 -5.81 12.94
N ASP A 20 7.25 -4.96 13.84
CA ASP A 20 7.93 -3.72 13.50
C ASP A 20 9.36 -3.96 12.97
N LEU A 21 10.08 -4.97 13.50
CA LEU A 21 11.36 -5.44 12.97
C LEU A 21 11.20 -6.06 11.57
N GLU A 22 10.19 -6.91 11.36
CA GLU A 22 9.91 -7.51 10.05
C GLU A 22 9.50 -6.45 9.02
N ARG A 23 8.70 -5.45 9.44
CA ARG A 23 8.38 -4.25 8.63
C ARG A 23 9.64 -3.46 8.28
N GLY A 24 10.56 -3.29 9.21
CA GLY A 24 11.85 -2.61 9.00
C GLY A 24 12.74 -3.34 8.00
N LEU A 25 12.82 -4.67 8.08
CA LEU A 25 13.60 -5.52 7.16
C LEU A 25 13.01 -5.55 5.74
N ARG A 26 11.68 -5.64 5.60
CA ARG A 26 10.99 -5.47 4.31
C ARG A 26 11.14 -4.05 3.76
N GLY A 27 11.36 -3.07 4.65
CA GLY A 27 11.82 -1.72 4.39
C GLY A 27 13.14 -1.64 3.62
N LEU A 28 14.07 -2.53 3.97
CA LEU A 28 15.47 -2.51 3.52
C LEU A 28 15.72 -3.33 2.24
N ILE A 29 14.89 -4.35 1.99
CA ILE A 29 15.00 -5.23 0.82
C ILE A 29 13.67 -5.17 0.02
N GLY A 30 13.64 -4.36 -1.04
CA GLY A 30 12.45 -4.13 -1.88
C GLY A 30 11.98 -2.67 -1.83
N PRO A 31 10.79 -2.34 -2.37
CA PRO A 31 10.24 -0.97 -2.37
C PRO A 31 9.86 -0.42 -0.98
N GLY A 32 10.31 -1.08 0.09
CA GLY A 32 10.04 -0.73 1.46
C GLY A 32 8.59 -0.95 1.91
N ALA A 33 8.31 -0.62 3.17
CA ALA A 33 6.96 -0.67 3.72
C ALA A 33 6.10 0.48 3.20
N SER A 34 4.87 0.18 2.77
CA SER A 34 3.88 1.19 2.35
C SER A 34 3.64 2.22 3.46
N GLN A 35 3.71 3.51 3.10
CA GLN A 35 3.51 4.64 4.01
C GLN A 35 2.02 4.89 4.34
N ILE A 36 1.09 4.29 3.60
CA ILE A 36 -0.35 4.42 3.81
C ILE A 36 -1.02 3.05 3.91
N SER A 37 -2.10 2.99 4.70
CA SER A 37 -2.93 1.78 4.82
C SER A 37 -3.69 1.51 3.52
N LEU A 38 -4.14 0.26 3.33
CA LEU A 38 -4.94 -0.13 2.17
C LEU A 38 -6.22 0.71 2.03
N SER A 39 -6.94 0.93 3.13
CA SER A 39 -8.17 1.73 3.13
C SER A 39 -7.92 3.19 2.75
N ALA A 40 -6.82 3.78 3.24
CA ALA A 40 -6.42 5.13 2.86
C ALA A 40 -6.06 5.21 1.36
N ALA A 41 -5.35 4.20 0.84
CA ALA A 41 -5.01 4.12 -0.57
C ALA A 41 -6.26 3.98 -1.47
N MET A 42 -7.23 3.15 -1.07
CA MET A 42 -8.50 3.00 -1.79
C MET A 42 -9.29 4.31 -1.82
N ARG A 43 -9.41 4.99 -0.67
CA ARG A 43 -10.07 6.30 -0.61
C ARG A 43 -9.35 7.35 -1.45
N ALA A 44 -8.02 7.36 -1.46
CA ALA A 44 -7.24 8.27 -2.30
C ALA A 44 -7.51 8.06 -3.79
N ARG A 45 -7.67 6.80 -4.23
CA ARG A 45 -8.06 6.48 -5.62
C ARG A 45 -9.45 7.01 -5.96
N ASP A 46 -10.41 6.85 -5.05
CA ASP A 46 -11.77 7.35 -5.25
C ASP A 46 -11.80 8.87 -5.33
N ALA A 47 -11.04 9.55 -4.46
CA ALA A 47 -10.93 11.02 -4.46
C ALA A 47 -10.18 11.54 -5.69
N ALA A 48 -9.23 10.79 -6.23
CA ALA A 48 -8.44 11.14 -7.41
C ALA A 48 -9.08 10.70 -8.73
N ARG A 49 -10.37 10.35 -8.72
CA ARG A 49 -11.07 9.92 -9.95
C ARG A 49 -11.10 11.09 -10.96
N PRO A 50 -10.56 10.91 -12.19
CA PRO A 50 -10.54 11.98 -13.18
C PRO A 50 -11.94 12.47 -13.55
N THR A 51 -12.06 13.78 -13.76
CA THR A 51 -13.28 14.38 -14.29
C THR A 51 -13.38 14.20 -15.80
N ALA A 52 -14.54 14.51 -16.39
CA ALA A 52 -14.70 14.49 -17.84
C ALA A 52 -13.79 15.51 -18.55
N GLU A 53 -13.56 16.67 -17.92
CA GLU A 53 -12.64 17.69 -18.44
C GLU A 53 -11.19 17.19 -18.44
N ASP A 54 -10.77 16.49 -17.38
CA ASP A 54 -9.44 15.88 -17.32
C ASP A 54 -9.24 14.87 -18.45
N LEU A 55 -10.27 14.09 -18.77
CA LEU A 55 -10.24 13.12 -19.87
C LEU A 55 -10.17 13.83 -21.23
N ALA A 56 -10.99 14.88 -21.45
CA ALA A 56 -10.98 15.64 -22.69
C ALA A 56 -9.63 16.34 -22.93
N ARG A 57 -9.03 16.91 -21.88
CA ARG A 57 -7.69 17.50 -21.94
C ARG A 57 -6.64 16.44 -22.28
N ALA A 58 -6.69 15.29 -21.61
CA ALA A 58 -5.76 14.20 -21.89
C ALA A 58 -5.89 13.68 -23.33
N GLU A 59 -7.09 13.59 -23.87
CA GLU A 59 -7.31 13.18 -25.27
C GLU A 59 -6.71 14.19 -26.26
N ALA A 60 -6.81 15.49 -25.99
CA ALA A 60 -6.28 16.53 -26.85
C ALA A 60 -4.74 16.67 -26.77
N GLU A 61 -4.16 16.44 -25.59
CA GLU A 61 -2.78 16.89 -25.29
C GLU A 61 -1.78 15.76 -24.99
N LEU A 62 -2.23 14.57 -24.59
CA LEU A 62 -1.33 13.53 -24.09
C LEU A 62 -0.63 12.76 -25.22
N GLU A 63 0.69 12.90 -25.33
CA GLU A 63 1.50 12.07 -26.23
C GLU A 63 1.82 10.70 -25.61
N ILE A 64 1.40 9.61 -26.27
CA ILE A 64 1.67 8.23 -25.81
C ILE A 64 2.91 7.68 -26.51
N VAL A 65 4.01 7.55 -25.78
CA VAL A 65 5.27 6.97 -26.30
C VAL A 65 5.39 5.48 -25.94
N ARG A 66 5.48 4.60 -26.94
CA ARG A 66 5.57 3.13 -26.76
C ARG A 66 6.95 2.58 -27.09
N ARG A 67 7.92 2.75 -26.18
CA ARG A 67 9.29 2.20 -26.35
C ARG A 67 9.41 0.81 -25.73
N GLY A 68 9.81 -0.19 -26.52
CA GLY A 68 9.99 -1.57 -26.05
C GLY A 68 8.70 -2.23 -25.53
N TRP A 69 7.54 -1.61 -25.79
CA TRP A 69 6.26 -2.14 -25.33
C TRP A 69 5.81 -3.26 -26.26
N VAL A 70 5.58 -4.44 -25.69
CA VAL A 70 5.01 -5.60 -26.39
C VAL A 70 3.54 -5.71 -25.98
N PRO A 71 2.60 -5.67 -26.95
CA PRO A 71 1.19 -5.91 -26.65
C PRO A 71 1.00 -7.25 -25.94
N ARG A 72 0.19 -7.23 -24.88
CA ARG A 72 -0.23 -8.45 -24.20
C ARG A 72 -1.18 -9.23 -25.12
N ASP A 73 -1.01 -10.54 -25.20
CA ASP A 73 -2.00 -11.43 -25.82
C ASP A 73 -3.35 -11.30 -25.09
N PRO A 74 -4.50 -11.29 -25.80
CA PRO A 74 -5.78 -11.14 -25.13
C PRO A 74 -5.98 -12.29 -24.15
N LEU A 75 -6.47 -11.96 -22.95
CA LEU A 75 -6.81 -12.96 -21.95
C LEU A 75 -7.88 -13.88 -22.56
N ARG A 76 -7.56 -15.18 -22.66
CA ARG A 76 -8.51 -16.22 -23.06
C ARG A 76 -9.38 -16.63 -21.88
#